data_AF-A0A5K7ZVQ0-F1
#
_entry.id   AF-A0A5K7ZVQ0-F1
#
_cell.length_a   1.000
_cell.length_b   1.000
_cell.length_c   1.000
_cell.angle_alpha   90.00
_cell.angle_beta   90.00
_cell.angle_gamma   90.00
#
_symmetry.space_group_name_H-M   'P 1'
#
loop_
_entity.id
_entity.type
_entity.pdbx_description
1 polymer ?
#
loop_
_entity_poly.entity_id
_entity_poly.type
_entity_poly.pdbx_seq_one_letter_code
_entity_poly.pdbx_strand_id
1 'polypeptide(L)'
;MARAKMKTDNRSWKNLPIRKDILAPLITANLILMAAIAIVLVAGLLSPLYYDMLRSEDLWVQHVSGSLFLILLQRISMAMFLILVAAAMHQLVLSNRFCGPLVNFGHTFERMARGDYSRKVHLRKRDFLKPEADQVNAIIDRLQADSDKLSIYLDQLEQTLMRLAPDDRTTETESFRQTIAACRAIIAARKFATLAPPGR
;
A
#
# COMPACT_ATOMS: atom_id res chain seq x y z
N MET A 1 28.37 18.14 25.08
CA MET A 1 26.91 17.90 25.16
C MET A 1 26.27 18.18 23.80
N ALA A 2 26.02 17.13 23.02
CA ALA A 2 25.48 17.25 21.66
C ALA A 2 23.94 17.27 21.70
N ARG A 3 23.33 18.42 21.34
CA ARG A 3 21.88 18.52 21.12
C ARG A 3 21.52 17.86 19.79
N ALA A 4 20.87 16.71 19.85
CA ALA A 4 20.28 16.06 18.70
C ALA A 4 19.17 16.94 18.11
N LYS A 5 19.39 17.43 16.89
CA LYS A 5 18.43 18.22 16.11
C LYS A 5 17.33 17.27 15.62
N MET A 6 16.22 17.20 16.37
CA MET A 6 15.05 16.42 15.99
C MET A 6 14.43 17.04 14.74
N LYS A 7 14.73 16.44 13.58
CA LYS A 7 14.18 16.82 12.28
C LYS A 7 12.73 16.35 12.26
N THR A 8 11.80 17.26 12.55
CA THR A 8 10.36 17.06 12.37
C THR A 8 10.10 16.84 10.89
N ASP A 9 9.98 15.57 10.52
CA ASP A 9 9.52 15.12 9.21
C ASP A 9 8.09 15.64 9.06
N ASN A 10 7.94 16.73 8.32
CA ASN A 10 6.69 17.43 8.08
C ASN A 10 5.78 16.53 7.23
N ARG A 11 5.09 15.61 7.90
CA ARG A 11 4.11 14.70 7.31
C ARG A 11 2.99 15.56 6.76
N SER A 12 2.93 15.78 5.45
CA SER A 12 1.77 16.41 4.84
C SER A 12 0.63 15.38 4.80
N TRP A 13 -0.26 15.44 5.81
CA TRP A 13 -1.49 14.64 5.94
C TRP A 13 -2.48 14.86 4.79
N LYS A 14 -2.19 15.78 3.87
CA LYS A 14 -3.14 16.32 2.90
C LYS A 14 -3.26 15.49 1.61
N ASN A 15 -2.27 14.64 1.30
CA ASN A 15 -2.26 13.87 0.04
C ASN A 15 -2.78 12.43 0.21
N LEU A 16 -3.46 12.13 1.33
CA LEU A 16 -4.06 10.82 1.63
C LEU A 16 -5.38 10.44 0.92
N PRO A 17 -6.13 11.28 0.17
CA PRO A 17 -7.45 10.86 -0.30
C PRO A 17 -7.47 10.01 -1.57
N ILE A 18 -6.32 9.61 -2.14
CA ILE A 18 -6.28 9.09 -3.52
C ILE A 18 -6.80 7.64 -3.67
N ARG A 19 -6.83 6.81 -2.62
CA ARG A 19 -7.52 5.50 -2.61
C ARG A 19 -8.07 5.12 -1.23
N LYS A 20 -9.10 5.85 -0.78
CA LYS A 20 -9.84 5.54 0.47
C LYS A 20 -10.69 4.27 0.35
N ASP A 21 -10.90 3.78 -0.86
CA ASP A 21 -11.99 2.86 -1.20
C ASP A 21 -11.81 1.46 -0.62
N ILE A 22 -10.56 1.00 -0.44
CA ILE A 22 -10.26 -0.34 0.07
C ILE A 22 -9.81 -0.29 1.54
N LEU A 23 -9.15 0.78 1.97
CA LEU A 23 -8.58 0.87 3.31
C LEU A 23 -9.53 1.49 4.34
N ALA A 24 -10.40 2.44 3.95
CA ALA A 24 -11.42 2.98 4.84
C ALA A 24 -12.41 1.90 5.32
N PRO A 25 -12.93 0.98 4.48
CA PRO A 25 -13.79 -0.09 4.98
C PRO A 25 -13.03 -1.02 5.93
N LEU A 26 -11.74 -1.31 5.68
CA LEU A 26 -10.95 -2.16 6.57
C LEU A 26 -10.72 -1.52 7.95
N ILE A 27 -10.35 -0.23 8.00
CA ILE A 27 -10.16 0.50 9.27
C ILE A 27 -11.48 0.62 10.02
N THR A 28 -12.56 0.96 9.30
CA THR A 28 -13.89 1.10 9.87
C THR A 28 -14.40 -0.23 10.42
N ALA A 29 -14.24 -1.33 9.67
CA ALA A 29 -14.62 -2.67 10.12
C ALA A 29 -13.87 -3.09 11.39
N ASN A 30 -12.55 -2.87 11.45
CA ASN A 30 -11.78 -3.16 12.66
C ASN A 30 -12.17 -2.26 13.84
N LEU A 31 -12.49 -0.99 13.61
CA LEU A 31 -12.94 -0.09 14.67
C LEU A 31 -14.31 -0.50 15.22
N ILE A 32 -15.24 -0.89 14.34
CA ILE A 32 -16.54 -1.45 14.72
C ILE A 32 -16.35 -2.74 15.51
N LEU A 33 -15.47 -3.64 15.05
CA LEU A 33 -15.16 -4.88 15.75
C LEU A 33 -14.60 -4.61 17.16
N MET A 34 -13.68 -3.65 17.31
CA MET A 34 -13.15 -3.26 18.62
C MET A 34 -14.24 -2.69 19.54
N ALA A 35 -15.13 -1.85 19.01
CA ALA A 35 -16.26 -1.33 19.76
C ALA A 35 -17.23 -2.44 20.18
N ALA A 36 -17.53 -3.39 19.29
CA ALA A 36 -18.37 -4.55 19.58
C ALA A 36 -17.75 -5.42 20.68
N ILE A 37 -16.45 -5.72 20.60
CA ILE A 37 -15.72 -6.47 21.64
C ILE A 37 -15.79 -5.72 22.97
N ALA A 38 -15.58 -4.41 22.97
CA ALA A 38 -15.67 -3.60 24.19
C ALA A 38 -17.06 -3.67 24.83
N ILE A 39 -18.12 -3.57 24.03
CA ILE A 39 -19.50 -3.69 24.50
C ILE A 39 -19.76 -5.09 25.08
N VAL A 40 -19.36 -6.14 24.37
CA VAL A 40 -19.52 -7.54 24.83
C VAL A 40 -18.78 -7.77 26.15
N LEU A 41 -17.55 -7.26 26.29
CA LEU A 41 -16.79 -7.37 27.53
C LEU A 41 -17.47 -6.64 28.69
N VAL A 42 -17.91 -5.39 28.49
CA VAL A 42 -18.62 -4.62 29.53
C VAL A 42 -19.92 -5.30 29.92
N ALA A 43 -20.72 -5.74 28.95
CA ALA A 43 -21.99 -6.43 29.18
C ALA A 43 -21.77 -7.77 29.91
N GLY A 44 -20.79 -8.57 29.50
CA GLY A 44 -20.46 -9.83 30.15
C GLY A 44 -19.98 -9.66 31.59
N LEU A 45 -19.13 -8.66 31.84
CA LEU A 45 -18.60 -8.39 33.18
C LEU A 45 -19.67 -7.86 34.14
N LEU A 46 -20.60 -7.05 33.64
CA LEU A 46 -21.67 -6.44 34.44
C LEU A 46 -22.95 -7.28 34.51
N SER A 47 -23.11 -8.28 33.63
CA SER A 47 -24.28 -9.16 33.57
C SER A 47 -24.66 -9.81 34.91
N PRO A 48 -23.74 -10.40 35.71
CA PRO A 48 -24.12 -11.01 36.98
C PRO A 48 -24.65 -9.98 37.98
N LEU A 49 -23.98 -8.82 38.08
CA LEU A 49 -24.40 -7.72 38.95
C LEU A 49 -25.75 -7.12 38.53
N TYR A 50 -26.00 -7.03 37.22
CA TYR A 50 -27.28 -6.57 36.69
C TYR A 50 -28.42 -7.53 37.03
N TYR A 51 -28.16 -8.85 36.97
CA TYR A 51 -29.14 -9.87 37.34
C TYR A 51 -29.46 -9.82 38.84
N ASP A 52 -28.43 -9.78 39.70
CA ASP A 52 -28.60 -9.74 41.15
C ASP A 52 -29.32 -8.45 41.61
N MET A 53 -29.09 -7.32 40.93
CA MET A 53 -29.79 -6.06 41.19
C MET A 53 -31.28 -6.10 40.82
N LEU A 54 -31.69 -6.88 39.82
CA LEU A 54 -33.08 -6.88 39.33
C LEU A 54 -33.93 -8.05 39.80
N ARG A 55 -33.31 -9.19 40.13
CA ARG A 55 -34.00 -10.44 40.45
C ARG A 55 -33.79 -10.96 41.87
N SER A 56 -32.92 -10.34 42.67
CA SER A 56 -32.78 -10.73 44.06
C SER A 56 -34.03 -10.34 44.86
N GLU A 57 -34.57 -11.29 45.63
CA GLU A 57 -35.66 -11.04 46.58
C GLU A 57 -35.17 -10.32 47.85
N ASP A 58 -33.86 -10.32 48.09
CA ASP A 58 -33.25 -9.66 49.25
C ASP A 58 -32.85 -8.20 48.91
N LEU A 59 -33.49 -7.25 49.61
CA LEU A 59 -33.24 -5.81 49.54
C LEU A 59 -31.78 -5.45 49.83
N TRP A 60 -31.09 -6.21 50.69
CA TRP A 60 -29.68 -5.97 51.01
C TRP A 60 -28.77 -6.29 49.82
N VAL A 61 -28.98 -7.48 49.21
CA VAL A 61 -28.24 -7.93 48.02
C VAL A 61 -28.49 -6.98 46.84
N GLN A 62 -29.72 -6.51 46.70
CA GLN A 62 -30.09 -5.54 45.66
C GLN A 62 -29.31 -4.22 45.80
N HIS A 63 -29.24 -3.66 47.00
CA HIS A 63 -28.56 -2.39 47.27
C HIS A 63 -27.04 -2.48 47.07
N VAL A 64 -26.42 -3.57 47.56
CA VAL A 64 -24.99 -3.82 47.41
C VAL A 64 -24.62 -4.01 45.94
N SER A 65 -25.40 -4.81 45.20
CA SER A 65 -25.16 -5.08 43.77
C SER A 65 -25.32 -3.82 42.91
N GLY A 66 -26.33 -2.98 43.18
CA GLY A 66 -26.51 -1.71 42.48
C GLY A 66 -25.38 -0.71 42.73
N SER A 67 -24.90 -0.63 43.97
CA SER A 67 -23.77 0.25 44.33
C SER A 67 -22.48 -0.21 43.65
N LEU A 68 -22.20 -1.51 43.68
CA LEU A 68 -21.05 -2.09 42.99
C LEU A 68 -21.16 -1.92 41.47
N PHE A 69 -22.36 -2.08 40.90
CA PHE A 69 -22.60 -1.93 39.46
C PHE A 69 -22.24 -0.53 38.99
N LEU A 70 -22.68 0.52 39.68
CA LEU A 70 -22.37 1.90 39.31
C LEU A 70 -20.87 2.19 39.41
N ILE A 71 -20.21 1.73 40.48
CA ILE A 71 -18.76 1.93 40.67
C ILE A 71 -17.96 1.20 39.59
N LEU A 72 -18.30 -0.05 39.31
CA LEU A 72 -17.64 -0.86 38.28
C LEU A 72 -17.90 -0.28 36.90
N LEU A 73 -19.15 0.08 36.57
CA LEU A 73 -19.51 0.68 35.30
C LEU A 73 -18.73 1.96 35.06
N GLN A 74 -18.62 2.85 36.06
CA GLN A 74 -17.85 4.09 35.93
C GLN A 74 -16.35 3.84 35.72
N ARG A 75 -15.73 2.95 36.50
CA ARG A 75 -14.30 2.65 36.37
C ARG A 75 -13.97 1.93 35.07
N ILE A 76 -14.75 0.91 34.71
CA ILE A 76 -14.53 0.10 33.52
C ILE A 76 -14.81 0.92 32.26
N SER A 77 -15.88 1.70 32.21
CA SER A 77 -16.17 2.55 31.05
C SER A 77 -15.05 3.55 30.79
N MET A 78 -14.51 4.19 31.84
CA MET A 78 -13.38 5.11 31.71
C MET A 78 -12.11 4.40 31.24
N ALA A 79 -11.79 3.23 31.80
CA ALA A 79 -10.64 2.43 31.36
C ALA A 79 -10.79 1.95 29.91
N MET A 80 -11.96 1.44 29.55
CA MET A 80 -12.27 0.96 28.19
C MET A 80 -12.24 2.10 27.17
N PHE A 81 -12.71 3.29 27.54
CA PHE A 81 -12.61 4.47 26.69
C PHE A 81 -11.15 4.82 26.40
N LEU A 82 -10.28 4.83 27.41
CA LEU A 82 -8.86 5.09 27.22
C LEU A 82 -8.18 4.03 26.34
N ILE A 83 -8.52 2.75 26.54
CA ILE A 83 -8.01 1.64 25.71
C ILE A 83 -8.48 1.80 24.27
N LEU A 84 -9.76 2.12 24.03
CA LEU A 84 -10.32 2.30 22.70
C LEU A 84 -9.62 3.46 21.98
N VAL A 85 -9.38 4.58 22.67
CA VAL A 85 -8.66 5.73 22.13
C VAL A 85 -7.22 5.35 21.78
N ALA A 86 -6.50 4.67 22.68
CA ALA A 86 -5.14 4.22 22.43
C ALA A 86 -5.06 3.24 21.24
N ALA A 87 -6.00 2.29 21.16
CA ALA A 87 -6.09 1.33 20.07
C ALA A 87 -6.41 2.01 18.74
N ALA A 88 -7.36 2.96 18.73
CA ALA A 88 -7.67 3.76 17.56
C ALA A 88 -6.46 4.56 17.08
N MET A 89 -5.72 5.22 17.99
CA MET A 89 -4.49 5.92 17.63
C MET A 89 -3.43 4.97 17.05
N HIS A 90 -3.21 3.82 17.68
CA HIS A 90 -2.28 2.80 17.19
C HIS A 90 -2.64 2.34 15.78
N GLN A 91 -3.92 2.08 15.53
CA GLN A 91 -4.41 1.63 14.23
C GLN A 91 -4.31 2.72 13.16
N LEU A 92 -4.58 3.97 13.50
CA LEU A 92 -4.37 5.11 12.59
C LEU A 92 -2.89 5.25 12.21
N VAL A 93 -1.98 5.16 13.18
CA VAL A 93 -0.54 5.21 12.93
C VAL A 93 -0.09 4.07 12.02
N LEU A 94 -0.57 2.85 12.29
CA LEU A 94 -0.24 1.68 11.49
C LEU A 94 -0.76 1.84 10.07
N SER A 95 -2.04 2.19 9.91
CA SER A 95 -2.68 2.44 8.63
C SER A 95 -1.93 3.50 7.81
N ASN A 96 -1.53 4.60 8.43
CA ASN A 96 -0.77 5.66 7.77
C ASN A 96 0.60 5.17 7.25
N ARG A 97 1.26 4.26 7.97
CA ARG A 97 2.53 3.66 7.54
C ARG A 97 2.35 2.68 6.38
N PHE A 98 1.14 2.14 6.18
CA PHE A 98 0.80 1.27 5.05
C PHE A 98 0.33 2.06 3.82
N CYS A 99 -0.47 3.12 3.99
CA CYS A 99 -1.03 3.93 2.90
C CYS A 99 0.02 4.52 1.96
N GLY A 100 1.03 5.18 2.53
CA GLY A 100 2.06 5.89 1.75
C GLY A 100 2.76 4.96 0.76
N PRO A 101 3.30 3.82 1.22
CA PRO A 101 3.85 2.79 0.36
C PRO A 101 2.88 2.28 -0.70
N LEU A 102 1.63 1.97 -0.34
CA LEU A 102 0.63 1.40 -1.26
C LEU A 102 0.29 2.32 -2.42
N VAL A 103 0.17 3.63 -2.16
CA VAL A 103 -0.07 4.64 -3.19
C VAL A 103 1.14 4.72 -4.12
N ASN A 104 2.35 4.64 -3.58
CA ASN A 104 3.57 4.66 -4.39
C ASN A 104 3.66 3.44 -5.32
N PHE A 105 3.33 2.25 -4.82
CA PHE A 105 3.18 1.04 -5.64
C PHE A 105 2.13 1.23 -6.72
N GLY A 106 0.96 1.75 -6.36
CA GLY A 106 -0.13 2.01 -7.28
C GLY A 106 0.30 2.83 -8.50
N HIS A 107 0.98 3.95 -8.27
CA HIS A 107 1.47 4.79 -9.36
C HIS A 107 2.59 4.14 -10.17
N THR A 108 3.45 3.32 -9.54
CA THR A 108 4.48 2.58 -10.28
C THR A 108 3.86 1.50 -11.15
N PHE A 109 2.90 0.72 -10.64
CA PHE A 109 2.21 -0.30 -11.41
C PHE A 109 1.41 0.30 -12.58
N GLU A 110 0.79 1.46 -12.39
CA GLU A 110 0.09 2.17 -13.47
C GLU A 110 1.05 2.59 -14.60
N ARG A 111 2.27 3.03 -14.26
CA ARG A 111 3.31 3.33 -15.26
C ARG A 111 3.85 2.06 -15.93
N MET A 112 4.08 0.99 -15.14
CA MET A 112 4.50 -0.31 -15.68
C MET A 112 3.46 -0.89 -16.65
N ALA A 113 2.16 -0.75 -16.35
CA ALA A 113 1.08 -1.18 -17.23
C ALA A 113 1.09 -0.42 -18.57
N ARG A 114 1.56 0.83 -18.58
CA ARG A 114 1.81 1.62 -19.80
C ARG A 114 3.16 1.30 -20.47
N GLY A 115 3.92 0.32 -19.96
CA GLY A 115 5.23 -0.07 -20.49
C GLY A 115 6.39 0.82 -20.04
N ASP A 116 6.16 1.72 -19.09
CA ASP A 116 7.17 2.61 -18.54
C ASP A 116 7.79 2.03 -17.26
N TYR A 117 9.00 1.51 -17.43
CA TYR A 117 9.79 0.89 -16.37
C TYR A 117 10.84 1.84 -15.76
N SER A 118 10.84 3.13 -16.11
CA SER A 118 11.84 4.09 -15.61
C SER A 118 11.74 4.35 -14.11
N ARG A 119 10.54 4.18 -13.53
CA ARG A 119 10.24 4.53 -12.14
C ARG A 119 10.39 3.32 -11.22
N LYS A 120 11.30 3.41 -10.26
CA LYS A 120 11.45 2.45 -9.16
C LYS A 120 10.58 2.80 -7.96
N VAL A 121 10.12 1.78 -7.24
CA VAL A 121 9.42 1.93 -5.96
C VAL A 121 10.43 2.23 -4.86
N HIS A 122 10.45 3.47 -4.37
CA HIS A 122 11.31 3.87 -3.26
C HIS A 122 10.49 3.96 -1.97
N LEU A 123 10.78 3.04 -1.04
CA LEU A 123 10.22 3.03 0.30
C LEU A 123 11.31 3.27 1.36
N ARG A 124 10.91 3.78 2.52
CA ARG A 124 11.81 4.02 3.65
C ARG A 124 12.18 2.69 4.30
N LYS A 125 13.35 2.63 4.96
CA LYS A 125 13.87 1.39 5.61
C LYS A 125 12.91 0.74 6.61
N ARG A 126 12.01 1.53 7.20
CA ARG A 126 11.04 1.08 8.20
C ARG A 126 9.66 0.84 7.59
N ASP A 127 9.44 1.00 6.30
CA ASP A 127 8.11 0.72 5.76
C ASP A 127 7.91 -0.80 5.71
N PHE A 128 6.70 -1.25 6.04
CA PHE A 128 6.37 -2.69 6.11
C PHE A 128 6.62 -3.40 4.78
N LEU A 129 6.36 -2.70 3.68
CA LEU A 129 6.43 -3.25 2.32
C LEU A 129 7.79 -3.05 1.62
N LYS A 130 8.83 -2.71 2.39
CA LYS A 130 10.18 -2.51 1.85
C LYS A 130 10.73 -3.74 1.10
N PRO A 131 10.65 -4.98 1.64
CA PRO A 131 11.18 -6.14 0.91
C PRO A 131 10.44 -6.41 -0.40
N GLU A 132 9.12 -6.18 -0.43
CA GLU A 132 8.29 -6.31 -1.63
C GLU A 132 8.66 -5.23 -2.66
N ALA A 133 8.95 -4.00 -2.22
CA ALA A 133 9.39 -2.93 -3.11
C ALA A 133 10.73 -3.27 -3.74
N ASP A 134 11.64 -3.86 -2.99
CA ASP A 134 12.95 -4.28 -3.49
C ASP A 134 12.82 -5.43 -4.51
N GLN A 135 11.90 -6.38 -4.29
CA GLN A 135 11.57 -7.42 -5.29
C GLN A 135 10.97 -6.84 -6.57
N VAL A 136 10.02 -5.91 -6.47
CA VAL A 136 9.43 -5.23 -7.64
C VAL A 136 10.50 -4.46 -8.41
N ASN A 137 11.41 -3.78 -7.72
CA ASN A 137 12.53 -3.09 -8.36
C ASN A 137 13.46 -4.07 -9.09
N ALA A 138 13.72 -5.25 -8.53
CA ALA A 138 14.51 -6.27 -9.21
C ALA A 138 13.82 -6.79 -10.49
N ILE A 139 12.48 -6.90 -10.50
CA ILE A 139 11.72 -7.25 -11.70
C ILE A 139 11.83 -6.14 -12.76
N ILE A 140 11.68 -4.88 -12.35
CA ILE A 140 11.84 -3.72 -13.22
C ILE A 140 13.24 -3.72 -13.85
N ASP A 141 14.29 -3.96 -13.06
CA ASP A 141 15.67 -4.01 -13.53
C ASP A 141 15.90 -5.12 -14.56
N ARG A 142 15.31 -6.31 -14.34
CA ARG A 142 15.37 -7.41 -15.31
C ARG A 142 14.66 -7.07 -16.62
N LEU A 143 13.47 -6.48 -16.56
CA LEU A 143 12.71 -6.09 -17.75
C LEU A 143 13.45 -5.03 -18.57
N GLN A 144 14.12 -4.08 -17.92
CA GLN A 144 14.98 -3.10 -18.59
C GLN A 144 16.17 -3.77 -19.26
N ALA A 145 16.89 -4.64 -18.54
CA ALA A 145 18.05 -5.36 -19.08
C ALA A 145 17.67 -6.23 -20.30
N ASP A 146 16.53 -6.92 -20.25
CA ASP A 146 16.06 -7.74 -21.37
C ASP A 146 15.63 -6.88 -22.56
N SER A 147 15.05 -5.70 -22.32
CA SER A 147 14.72 -4.75 -23.39
C SER A 147 15.98 -4.22 -24.09
N ASP A 148 17.05 -3.94 -23.33
CA ASP A 148 18.32 -3.49 -23.90
C ASP A 148 19.04 -4.60 -24.68
N LYS A 149 19.00 -5.86 -24.19
CA LYS A 149 19.50 -7.02 -24.95
C LYS A 149 18.76 -7.18 -26.28
N LEU A 150 17.43 -7.03 -26.27
CA LEU A 150 16.61 -7.13 -27.47
C LEU A 150 17.02 -6.07 -28.51
N SER A 151 17.31 -4.83 -28.10
CA SER A 151 17.79 -3.82 -29.05
C SER A 151 19.15 -4.16 -29.64
N ILE A 152 20.07 -4.72 -28.83
CA ILE A 152 21.38 -5.17 -29.31
C ILE A 152 21.23 -6.29 -30.34
N TYR A 153 20.35 -7.27 -30.09
CA TYR A 153 20.12 -8.37 -31.05
C TYR A 153 19.52 -7.87 -32.36
N LEU A 154 18.62 -6.87 -32.32
CA LEU A 154 18.08 -6.26 -33.53
C LEU A 154 19.17 -5.53 -34.33
N ASP A 155 20.06 -4.79 -33.66
CA ASP A 155 21.18 -4.11 -34.31
C ASP A 155 22.17 -5.13 -34.94
N GLN A 156 22.44 -6.24 -34.25
CA GLN A 156 23.28 -7.33 -34.77
C GLN A 156 22.64 -8.04 -35.98
N LEU A 157 21.32 -8.27 -35.94
CA LEU A 157 20.58 -8.87 -37.04
C LEU A 157 20.64 -7.98 -38.29
N GLU A 158 20.45 -6.67 -38.11
CA GLU A 158 20.56 -5.66 -39.18
C GLU A 158 21.96 -5.65 -39.81
N GLN A 159 23.02 -5.63 -38.97
CA GLN A 159 24.40 -5.68 -39.46
C GLN A 159 24.73 -6.98 -40.20
N THR A 160 24.22 -8.12 -39.72
CA THR A 160 24.45 -9.43 -40.35
C THR A 160 23.77 -9.50 -41.72
N LEU A 161 22.54 -8.96 -41.83
CA LEU A 161 21.85 -8.84 -43.11
C LEU A 161 22.58 -7.90 -44.07
N MET A 162 23.07 -6.75 -43.61
CA MET A 162 23.87 -5.85 -44.46
C MET A 162 25.14 -6.53 -44.99
N ARG A 163 25.75 -7.45 -44.22
CA ARG A 163 26.92 -8.22 -44.66
C ARG A 163 26.58 -9.34 -45.64
N LEU A 164 25.41 -9.97 -45.52
CA LEU A 164 25.01 -11.13 -46.33
C LEU A 164 24.26 -10.77 -47.63
N ALA A 165 23.77 -9.54 -47.77
CA ALA A 165 23.03 -9.10 -48.95
C ALA A 165 23.71 -7.93 -49.69
N PRO A 166 24.74 -8.18 -50.51
CA PRO A 166 25.38 -7.12 -51.27
C PRO A 166 24.59 -6.66 -52.51
N ASP A 167 23.76 -7.51 -53.17
CA ASP A 167 23.21 -7.09 -54.48
C ASP A 167 21.95 -7.77 -55.07
N ASP A 168 21.46 -8.95 -54.62
CA ASP A 168 20.59 -9.77 -55.52
C ASP A 168 19.17 -10.16 -55.02
N ARG A 169 18.69 -9.65 -53.88
CA ARG A 169 17.31 -9.90 -53.39
C ARG A 169 16.69 -8.68 -52.73
N THR A 170 16.41 -7.65 -53.52
CA THR A 170 15.91 -6.33 -53.05
C THR A 170 14.55 -6.40 -52.35
N THR A 171 13.60 -7.21 -52.83
CA THR A 171 12.23 -7.26 -52.28
C THR A 171 12.12 -7.97 -50.92
N GLU A 172 12.82 -9.08 -50.71
CA GLU A 172 12.84 -9.79 -49.42
C GLU A 172 13.61 -9.00 -48.36
N THR A 173 14.73 -8.37 -48.75
CA THR A 173 15.53 -7.57 -47.82
C THR A 173 14.85 -6.26 -47.42
N GLU A 174 14.07 -5.62 -48.30
CA GLU A 174 13.26 -4.44 -47.94
C GLU A 174 12.12 -4.78 -46.96
N SER A 175 11.38 -5.87 -47.21
CA SER A 175 10.32 -6.34 -46.30
C SER A 175 10.89 -6.67 -44.90
N PHE A 176 12.06 -7.31 -44.87
CA PHE A 176 12.73 -7.63 -43.61
C PHE A 176 13.27 -6.39 -42.90
N ARG A 177 13.84 -5.42 -43.63
CA ARG A 177 14.24 -4.10 -43.08
C ARG A 177 13.04 -3.35 -42.51
N GLN A 178 11.89 -3.36 -43.18
CA GLN A 178 10.65 -2.78 -42.65
C GLN A 178 10.21 -3.47 -41.37
N THR A 179 10.34 -4.80 -41.28
CA THR A 179 9.99 -5.56 -40.07
C THR A 179 10.93 -5.21 -38.90
N ILE A 180 12.24 -5.14 -39.14
CA ILE A 180 13.21 -4.69 -38.12
C ILE A 180 12.93 -3.25 -37.69
N ALA A 181 12.65 -2.36 -38.63
CA ALA A 181 12.29 -0.96 -38.34
C ALA A 181 10.99 -0.86 -37.52
N ALA A 182 9.98 -1.69 -37.82
CA ALA A 182 8.75 -1.77 -37.05
C ALA A 182 9.01 -2.30 -35.63
N CYS A 183 9.82 -3.36 -35.47
CA CYS A 183 10.22 -3.85 -34.15
C CYS A 183 10.99 -2.79 -33.35
N ARG A 184 11.90 -2.06 -33.99
CA ARG A 184 12.64 -0.95 -33.40
C ARG A 184 11.70 0.18 -32.98
N ALA A 185 10.72 0.53 -33.81
CA ALA A 185 9.71 1.53 -33.51
C ALA A 185 8.82 1.13 -32.32
N ILE A 186 8.44 -0.15 -32.19
CA ILE A 186 7.67 -0.66 -31.05
C ILE A 186 8.48 -0.59 -29.75
N ILE A 187 9.75 -1.01 -29.81
CA ILE A 187 10.66 -0.95 -28.65
C ILE A 187 10.93 0.51 -28.27
N ALA A 188 11.18 1.37 -29.26
CA ALA A 188 11.38 2.79 -29.08
C ALA A 188 10.13 3.47 -28.52
N ALA A 189 8.92 3.17 -29.02
CA ALA A 189 7.67 3.72 -28.49
C ALA A 189 7.44 3.33 -27.02
N ARG A 190 7.79 2.09 -26.63
CA ARG A 190 7.85 1.69 -25.21
C ARG A 190 8.91 2.47 -24.43
N LYS A 191 10.06 2.72 -25.02
CA LYS A 191 11.16 3.50 -24.42
C LYS A 191 10.86 5.02 -24.38
N PHE A 192 10.03 5.58 -25.26
CA PHE A 192 9.71 7.03 -25.34
C PHE A 192 8.44 7.42 -24.60
N ALA A 193 7.54 6.48 -24.28
CA ALA A 193 6.53 6.68 -23.24
C ALA A 193 7.14 7.09 -21.89
N THR A 194 8.46 6.89 -21.70
CA THR A 194 9.23 7.30 -20.52
C THR A 194 9.53 8.80 -20.42
N LEU A 195 9.36 9.58 -21.50
CA LEU A 195 9.77 11.00 -21.58
C LEU A 195 8.63 12.00 -21.78
N ALA A 196 7.40 11.55 -22.03
CA ALA A 196 6.27 12.45 -22.11
C ALA A 196 5.81 12.84 -20.69
N PRO A 197 5.92 14.12 -20.26
CA PRO A 197 5.30 14.54 -19.01
C PRO A 197 3.79 14.35 -19.13
N PRO A 198 3.10 13.87 -18.08
CA PRO A 198 1.65 13.89 -18.09
C PRO A 198 1.20 15.35 -18.21
N GLY A 199 0.51 15.67 -19.30
CA GLY A 199 -0.15 16.95 -19.46
C GLY A 199 -1.19 17.13 -18.37
N ARG A 200 -0.95 18.14 -17.52
CA ARG A 200 -1.84 18.79 -16.55
C ARG A 200 -2.49 17.93 -15.47
#